data_AF-V5RJS4-F1
#
_entry.id   AF-V5RJS4-F1
#
_cell.length_a   1.000
_cell.length_b   1.000
_cell.length_c   1.000
_cell.angle_alpha   90.00
_cell.angle_beta   90.00
_cell.angle_gamma   90.00
#
_symmetry.space_group_name_H-M   'P 1'
#
loop_
_entity.id
_entity.type
_entity.pdbx_description
1 polymer ?
#
loop_
_entity_poly.entity_id
_entity_poly.type
_entity_poly.pdbx_seq_one_letter_code
_entity_poly.pdbx_strand_id
1 'polypeptide(L)'
;MSYREWEYYSFIPYETINKEVFILLSLFGEDNKFLQAIQKNWFKYKDVAMFRNYIETAFEQIEVENKAEVDRDSLSCLLRMMSICDTFTDYEYIYGITRDYYIETKKNQQKELRLYDYSFKQYFDLLIKGFKEELKDIKVPSRYVTKTGEISRTMEGIKGIKDFKKVIKENYKINDLISDLLDDLEDDSDGNSEFESDHEVVLYNFAIYYSTKFYFGLLLREKIILVEEKNTNCIIEEYKPLIEEDDMRLTETQMLTDQSLEIFYKTLKN
;
A
#
# COMPACT_ATOMS: atom_id res chain seq x y z
N MET A 1 3.75 -19.69 25.49
CA MET A 1 3.61 -18.28 25.09
C MET A 1 2.25 -18.12 24.45
N SER A 2 1.48 -17.12 24.87
CA SER A 2 0.28 -16.70 24.12
C SER A 2 0.74 -15.98 22.85
N TYR A 3 0.17 -16.33 21.70
CA TYR A 3 0.34 -15.51 20.50
C TYR A 3 -0.39 -14.18 20.70
N ARG A 4 0.14 -13.10 20.13
CA ARG A 4 -0.52 -11.79 20.19
C ARG A 4 -1.71 -11.78 19.25
N GLU A 5 -2.77 -11.08 19.64
CA GLU A 5 -3.90 -10.82 18.76
C GLU A 5 -3.61 -9.62 17.84
N TRP A 6 -4.38 -9.47 16.77
CA TRP A 6 -4.17 -8.40 15.79
C TRP A 6 -4.33 -7.01 16.41
N GLU A 7 -5.22 -6.88 17.39
CA GLU A 7 -5.52 -5.67 18.14
C GLU A 7 -4.25 -5.03 18.73
N TYR A 8 -3.22 -5.85 19.00
CA TYR A 8 -1.91 -5.41 19.46
C TYR A 8 -1.17 -4.53 18.43
N TYR A 9 -1.36 -4.77 17.14
CA TYR A 9 -0.73 -4.04 16.03
C TYR A 9 -1.68 -3.03 15.36
N SER A 10 -2.95 -2.96 15.79
CA SER A 10 -4.00 -2.14 15.15
C SER A 10 -3.69 -0.64 15.08
N PHE A 11 -2.78 -0.13 15.93
CA PHE A 11 -2.30 1.25 15.87
C PHE A 11 -1.48 1.57 14.60
N ILE A 12 -0.83 0.57 13.99
CA ILE A 12 0.02 0.76 12.80
C ILE A 12 -0.79 1.21 11.57
N PRO A 13 -1.93 0.57 11.22
CA PRO A 13 -2.85 1.09 10.22
C PRO A 13 -3.26 2.55 10.46
N TYR A 14 -3.63 2.90 11.70
CA TYR A 14 -4.09 4.25 12.01
C TYR A 14 -3.01 5.30 11.78
N GLU A 15 -1.80 5.07 12.29
CA GLU A 15 -0.66 5.96 12.08
C GLU A 15 -0.30 6.10 10.61
N THR A 16 -0.36 5.00 9.86
CA THR A 16 0.02 4.98 8.45
C THR A 16 -1.00 5.72 7.58
N ILE A 17 -2.30 5.53 7.80
CA ILE A 17 -3.35 6.28 7.09
C ILE A 17 -3.29 7.77 7.47
N ASN A 18 -3.07 8.12 8.74
CA ASN A 18 -2.89 9.51 9.16
C ASN A 18 -1.75 10.19 8.38
N LYS A 19 -0.58 9.53 8.30
CA LYS A 19 0.58 10.02 7.55
C LYS A 19 0.26 10.17 6.07
N GLU A 20 -0.39 9.19 5.46
CA GLU A 20 -0.66 9.25 4.02
C GLU A 20 -1.70 10.33 3.68
N VAL A 21 -2.77 10.47 4.47
CA VAL A 21 -3.74 11.58 4.31
C VAL A 21 -3.03 12.93 4.41
N PHE A 22 -2.10 13.08 5.37
CA PHE A 22 -1.27 14.29 5.49
C PHE A 22 -0.45 14.55 4.22
N ILE A 23 0.21 13.52 3.71
CA ILE A 23 1.08 13.63 2.54
C ILE A 23 0.28 14.04 1.31
N LEU A 24 -0.82 13.34 1.03
CA LEU A 24 -1.66 13.62 -0.14
C LEU A 24 -2.23 15.04 -0.13
N LEU A 25 -2.71 15.51 1.02
CA LEU A 25 -3.22 16.89 1.14
C LEU A 25 -2.14 17.94 0.91
N SER A 26 -0.92 17.65 1.35
CA SER A 26 0.19 18.58 1.22
C SER A 26 0.75 18.61 -0.20
N LEU A 27 0.62 17.51 -0.96
CA LEU A 27 1.02 17.42 -2.37
C LEU A 27 -0.02 18.03 -3.32
N PHE A 28 -1.29 17.68 -3.14
CA PHE A 28 -2.38 18.05 -4.06
C PHE A 28 -3.17 19.29 -3.61
N GLY A 29 -2.82 19.86 -2.46
CA GLY A 29 -3.33 21.13 -1.95
C GLY A 29 -4.68 21.04 -1.23
N GLU A 30 -4.93 22.02 -0.35
CA GLU A 30 -6.18 22.10 0.42
C GLU A 30 -7.41 22.31 -0.48
N ASP A 31 -7.27 22.81 -1.71
CA ASP A 31 -8.42 23.10 -2.58
C ASP A 31 -9.10 21.85 -3.17
N ASN A 32 -8.47 20.68 -3.08
CA ASN A 32 -9.05 19.43 -3.53
C ASN A 32 -10.20 18.98 -2.59
N LYS A 33 -11.44 19.20 -3.05
CA LYS A 33 -12.68 18.90 -2.30
C LYS A 33 -12.80 17.43 -1.91
N PHE A 34 -12.34 16.51 -2.76
CA PHE A 34 -12.36 15.09 -2.48
C PHE A 34 -11.40 14.75 -1.32
N LEU A 35 -10.16 15.26 -1.38
CA LEU A 35 -9.18 15.08 -0.32
C LEU A 35 -9.63 15.69 1.02
N GLN A 36 -10.22 16.89 1.01
CA GLN A 36 -10.81 17.48 2.21
C GLN A 36 -11.92 16.60 2.81
N ALA A 37 -12.77 16.02 1.95
CA ALA A 37 -13.88 15.17 2.39
C ALA A 37 -13.39 13.88 3.06
N ILE A 38 -12.40 13.21 2.47
CA ILE A 38 -11.82 11.99 3.05
C ILE A 38 -11.01 12.30 4.31
N GLN A 39 -10.27 13.41 4.35
CA GLN A 39 -9.57 13.86 5.56
C GLN A 39 -10.55 14.01 6.73
N LYS A 40 -11.61 14.80 6.53
CA LYS A 40 -12.61 15.06 7.57
C LYS A 40 -13.27 13.78 8.06
N ASN A 41 -13.55 12.84 7.16
CA ASN A 41 -14.13 11.55 7.54
C ASN A 41 -13.15 10.74 8.39
N TRP A 42 -11.91 10.61 7.91
CA TRP A 42 -10.87 9.84 8.59
C TRP A 42 -10.62 10.33 10.02
N PHE A 43 -10.43 11.64 10.22
CA PHE A 43 -10.20 12.19 11.57
C PHE A 43 -11.40 12.08 12.49
N LYS A 44 -12.61 11.99 11.95
CA LYS A 44 -13.83 11.87 12.75
C LYS A 44 -14.06 10.44 13.25
N TYR A 45 -13.86 9.45 12.39
CA TYR A 45 -14.24 8.07 12.70
C TYR A 45 -13.07 7.16 13.01
N LYS A 46 -11.90 7.38 12.38
CA LYS A 46 -10.68 6.57 12.54
C LYS A 46 -11.01 5.06 12.51
N ASP A 47 -11.75 4.63 11.48
CA ASP A 47 -12.15 3.23 11.26
C ASP A 47 -11.84 2.86 9.81
N VAL A 48 -10.98 1.86 9.60
CA VAL A 48 -10.45 1.51 8.28
C VAL A 48 -11.55 0.99 7.35
N ALA A 49 -12.44 0.14 7.84
CA ALA A 49 -13.48 -0.48 7.02
C ALA A 49 -14.56 0.53 6.62
N MET A 50 -14.96 1.40 7.56
CA MET A 50 -15.87 2.51 7.28
C MET A 50 -15.23 3.50 6.30
N PHE A 51 -13.95 3.83 6.51
CA PHE A 51 -13.23 4.77 5.67
C PHE A 51 -13.09 4.25 4.24
N ARG A 52 -12.77 2.96 4.05
CA ARG A 52 -12.68 2.33 2.73
C ARG A 52 -13.96 2.50 1.90
N ASN A 53 -15.12 2.29 2.51
CA ASN A 53 -16.42 2.46 1.84
C ASN A 53 -16.72 3.94 1.56
N TYR A 54 -16.34 4.82 2.50
CA TYR A 54 -16.56 6.24 2.36
C TYR A 54 -15.75 6.86 1.22
N ILE A 55 -14.47 6.49 1.06
CA ILE A 55 -13.60 7.06 0.01
C ILE A 55 -14.25 6.88 -1.37
N GLU A 56 -14.74 5.68 -1.65
CA GLU A 56 -15.39 5.35 -2.94
C GLU A 56 -16.69 6.15 -3.13
N THR A 57 -17.54 6.19 -2.09
CA THR A 57 -18.79 6.97 -2.13
C THR A 57 -18.54 8.47 -2.33
N ALA A 58 -17.52 9.01 -1.66
CA ALA A 58 -17.16 10.42 -1.75
C ALA A 58 -16.59 10.76 -3.13
N PHE A 59 -15.82 9.86 -3.72
CA PHE A 59 -15.27 10.05 -5.06
C PHE A 59 -16.38 10.11 -6.11
N GLU A 60 -17.31 9.15 -6.10
CA GLU A 60 -18.46 9.13 -7.02
C GLU A 60 -19.25 10.45 -6.94
N GLN A 61 -19.58 10.89 -5.71
CA GLN A 61 -20.35 12.10 -5.49
C GLN A 61 -19.60 13.37 -5.88
N ILE A 62 -18.29 13.47 -5.65
CA ILE A 62 -17.55 14.73 -5.82
C ILE A 62 -16.96 14.84 -7.24
N GLU A 63 -16.45 13.75 -7.78
CA GLU A 63 -15.72 13.70 -9.05
C GLU A 63 -16.61 13.24 -10.20
N VAL A 64 -17.37 12.15 -10.05
CA VAL A 64 -18.09 11.51 -11.17
C VAL A 64 -19.44 12.18 -11.45
N GLU A 65 -20.26 12.41 -10.42
CA GLU A 65 -21.60 12.99 -10.61
C GLU A 65 -21.58 14.48 -10.99
N ASN A 66 -20.52 15.19 -10.62
CA ASN A 66 -20.45 16.65 -10.66
C ASN A 66 -19.48 17.23 -11.69
N LYS A 67 -18.62 16.40 -12.31
CA LYS A 67 -17.66 16.85 -13.32
C LYS A 67 -17.84 16.07 -14.63
N ALA A 68 -17.53 16.73 -15.74
CA ALA A 68 -17.53 16.08 -17.06
C ALA A 68 -16.31 15.16 -17.23
N GLU A 69 -15.21 15.49 -16.56
CA GLU A 69 -13.94 14.78 -16.59
C GLU A 69 -13.45 14.61 -15.16
N VAL A 70 -12.87 13.44 -14.88
CA VAL A 70 -12.33 13.07 -13.58
C VAL A 70 -10.91 13.61 -13.47
N ASP A 71 -10.61 14.24 -12.34
CA ASP A 71 -9.28 14.75 -12.03
C ASP A 71 -8.31 13.58 -11.74
N ARG A 72 -7.16 13.55 -12.43
CA ARG A 72 -6.15 12.48 -12.31
C ARG A 72 -5.64 12.35 -10.89
N ASP A 73 -5.34 13.46 -10.22
CA ASP A 73 -4.81 13.47 -8.85
C ASP A 73 -5.84 12.88 -7.88
N SER A 74 -7.11 13.22 -8.06
CA SER A 74 -8.21 12.69 -7.27
C SER A 74 -8.38 11.18 -7.48
N LEU A 75 -8.24 10.69 -8.72
CA LEU A 75 -8.27 9.26 -9.03
C LEU A 75 -7.06 8.52 -8.42
N SER A 76 -5.86 9.08 -8.54
CA SER A 76 -4.66 8.53 -7.91
C SER A 76 -4.81 8.47 -6.38
N CYS A 77 -5.38 9.51 -5.77
CA CYS A 77 -5.70 9.52 -4.34
C CYS A 77 -6.73 8.46 -3.96
N LEU A 78 -7.80 8.32 -4.73
CA LEU A 78 -8.82 7.28 -4.54
C LEU A 78 -8.17 5.89 -4.52
N LEU A 79 -7.43 5.56 -5.59
CA LEU A 79 -6.80 4.25 -5.74
C LEU A 79 -5.81 3.97 -4.62
N ARG A 80 -4.97 4.95 -4.27
CA ARG A 80 -3.98 4.80 -3.21
C ARG A 80 -4.64 4.56 -1.85
N MET A 81 -5.63 5.38 -1.48
CA MET A 81 -6.30 5.25 -0.19
C MET A 81 -7.14 3.98 -0.08
N MET A 82 -7.80 3.54 -1.16
CA MET A 82 -8.48 2.25 -1.23
C MET A 82 -7.47 1.10 -1.01
N SER A 83 -6.36 1.12 -1.76
CA SER A 83 -5.33 0.08 -1.69
C SER A 83 -4.70 -0.06 -0.30
N ILE A 84 -4.50 1.05 0.41
CA ILE A 84 -4.00 1.06 1.79
C ILE A 84 -5.01 0.37 2.73
N CYS A 85 -6.28 0.74 2.63
CA CYS A 85 -7.32 0.15 3.48
C CYS A 85 -7.49 -1.35 3.18
N ASP A 86 -7.47 -1.72 1.89
CA ASP A 86 -7.54 -3.12 1.44
C ASP A 86 -6.34 -3.90 1.99
N THR A 87 -5.12 -3.35 1.91
CA THR A 87 -3.90 -3.96 2.47
C THR A 87 -4.05 -4.31 3.95
N PHE A 88 -4.54 -3.37 4.75
CA PHE A 88 -4.68 -3.59 6.19
C PHE A 88 -5.81 -4.56 6.53
N THR A 89 -6.95 -4.46 5.83
CA THR A 89 -8.09 -5.36 6.04
C THR A 89 -7.76 -6.79 5.62
N ASP A 90 -7.11 -6.96 4.46
CA ASP A 90 -6.66 -8.25 3.95
C ASP A 90 -5.65 -8.90 4.92
N TYR A 91 -4.67 -8.13 5.38
CA TYR A 91 -3.66 -8.64 6.31
C TYR A 91 -4.26 -9.01 7.67
N GLU A 92 -5.14 -8.17 8.24
CA GLU A 92 -5.85 -8.45 9.49
C GLU A 92 -6.58 -9.80 9.41
N TYR A 93 -7.36 -9.99 8.34
CA TYR A 93 -8.10 -11.22 8.09
C TYR A 93 -7.16 -12.44 8.01
N ILE A 94 -6.08 -12.34 7.23
CA ILE A 94 -5.08 -13.41 7.07
C ILE A 94 -4.37 -13.69 8.40
N TYR A 95 -4.07 -12.67 9.18
CA TYR A 95 -3.45 -12.81 10.49
C TYR A 95 -4.34 -13.60 11.44
N GLY A 96 -5.63 -13.26 11.50
CA GLY A 96 -6.64 -13.98 12.29
C GLY A 96 -6.68 -15.47 11.93
N ILE A 97 -6.85 -15.79 10.65
CA ILE A 97 -6.87 -17.19 10.16
C ILE A 97 -5.57 -17.92 10.50
N THR A 98 -4.43 -17.28 10.26
CA THR A 98 -3.12 -17.90 10.53
C THR A 98 -2.96 -18.16 12.02
N ARG A 99 -3.37 -17.23 12.88
CA ARG A 99 -3.33 -17.40 14.34
C ARG A 99 -4.21 -18.56 14.79
N ASP A 100 -5.44 -18.62 14.31
CA ASP A 100 -6.38 -19.67 14.70
C ASP A 100 -5.85 -21.05 14.29
N TYR A 101 -5.32 -21.17 13.07
CA TYR A 101 -4.62 -22.38 12.61
C TYR A 101 -3.44 -22.77 13.52
N TYR A 102 -2.67 -21.78 14.00
CA TYR A 102 -1.53 -22.01 14.91
C TYR A 102 -1.97 -22.54 16.29
N ILE A 103 -3.08 -22.02 16.80
CA ILE A 103 -3.66 -22.42 18.08
C ILE A 103 -4.22 -23.84 17.98
N GLU A 104 -4.95 -24.14 16.90
CA GLU A 104 -5.65 -25.41 16.69
C GLU A 104 -4.70 -26.58 16.39
N THR A 105 -3.73 -26.39 15.49
CA THR A 105 -2.97 -27.52 14.93
C THR A 105 -1.83 -28.01 15.81
N LYS A 106 -1.29 -27.17 16.71
CA LYS A 106 -0.13 -27.47 17.60
C LYS A 106 1.09 -28.14 16.91
N LYS A 107 1.16 -28.16 15.57
CA LYS A 107 2.17 -28.87 14.76
C LYS A 107 2.52 -28.14 13.47
N ASN A 108 3.80 -28.28 13.10
CA ASN A 108 4.45 -27.86 11.86
C ASN A 108 4.53 -26.35 11.61
N GLN A 109 5.06 -25.65 12.61
CA GLN A 109 5.88 -24.49 12.33
C GLN A 109 7.11 -24.96 11.53
N GLN A 110 7.38 -24.40 10.35
CA GLN A 110 8.78 -24.20 9.97
C GLN A 110 9.43 -23.46 11.14
N LYS A 111 10.42 -24.10 11.76
CA LYS A 111 11.05 -23.67 13.02
C LYS A 111 11.56 -22.22 13.00
N GLU A 112 11.74 -21.66 11.80
CA GLU A 112 12.43 -20.39 11.58
C GLU A 112 11.49 -19.19 11.48
N LEU A 113 10.18 -19.38 11.26
CA LEU A 113 9.24 -18.28 11.04
C LEU A 113 8.33 -18.03 12.24
N ARG A 114 8.09 -16.75 12.52
CA ARG A 114 7.15 -16.29 13.57
C ARG A 114 5.75 -16.12 12.98
N LEU A 115 4.71 -16.05 13.81
CA LEU A 115 3.31 -15.94 13.37
C LEU A 115 3.11 -14.84 12.31
N TYR A 116 3.63 -13.64 12.55
CA TYR A 116 3.50 -12.53 11.60
C TYR A 116 4.20 -12.81 10.26
N ASP A 117 5.37 -13.47 10.25
CA ASP A 117 6.08 -13.83 9.01
C ASP A 117 5.28 -14.82 8.17
N TYR A 118 4.60 -15.77 8.82
CA TYR A 118 3.68 -16.67 8.12
C TYR A 118 2.50 -15.93 7.52
N SER A 119 1.86 -15.07 8.30
CA SER A 119 0.74 -14.26 7.81
C SER A 119 1.18 -13.40 6.62
N PHE A 120 2.39 -12.80 6.67
CA PHE A 120 2.94 -12.05 5.54
C PHE A 120 3.23 -12.93 4.33
N LYS A 121 3.76 -14.13 4.53
CA LYS A 121 3.95 -15.07 3.43
C LYS A 121 2.62 -15.35 2.71
N GLN A 122 1.57 -15.64 3.46
CA GLN A 122 0.24 -15.91 2.89
C GLN A 122 -0.35 -14.66 2.21
N TYR A 123 -0.18 -13.48 2.82
CA TYR A 123 -0.58 -12.21 2.24
C TYR A 123 0.09 -11.95 0.89
N PHE A 124 1.42 -12.07 0.80
CA PHE A 124 2.12 -11.87 -0.47
C PHE A 124 1.80 -12.94 -1.51
N ASP A 125 1.61 -14.20 -1.10
CA ASP A 125 1.17 -15.27 -2.00
C ASP A 125 -0.20 -14.95 -2.62
N LEU A 126 -1.14 -14.42 -1.83
CA LEU A 126 -2.46 -13.97 -2.30
C LEU A 126 -2.36 -12.72 -3.18
N LEU A 127 -1.56 -11.73 -2.79
CA LEU A 127 -1.35 -10.50 -3.54
C LEU A 127 -0.77 -10.79 -4.93
N ILE A 128 0.27 -11.63 -5.01
CA ILE A 128 0.87 -12.06 -6.28
C ILE A 128 -0.13 -12.82 -7.15
N LYS A 129 -0.98 -13.65 -6.54
CA LYS A 129 -2.03 -14.37 -7.26
C LYS A 129 -3.03 -13.39 -7.87
N GLY A 130 -3.55 -12.45 -7.07
CA GLY A 130 -4.48 -11.41 -7.53
C GLY A 130 -3.91 -10.61 -8.70
N PHE A 131 -2.66 -10.13 -8.55
CA PHE A 131 -1.96 -9.39 -9.60
C PHE A 131 -1.95 -10.15 -10.92
N LYS A 132 -1.60 -11.45 -10.88
CA LYS A 132 -1.50 -12.28 -12.08
C LYS A 132 -2.85 -12.64 -12.69
N GLU A 133 -3.91 -12.67 -11.89
CA GLU A 133 -5.26 -12.92 -12.38
C GLU A 133 -5.77 -11.68 -13.09
N GLU A 134 -5.69 -10.52 -12.45
CA GLU A 134 -6.15 -9.25 -13.03
C GLU A 134 -5.31 -8.82 -14.26
N LEU A 135 -3.98 -8.99 -14.22
CA LEU A 135 -3.13 -8.61 -15.37
C LEU A 135 -3.48 -9.38 -16.65
N LYS A 136 -4.03 -10.59 -16.56
CA LYS A 136 -4.45 -11.37 -17.73
C LYS A 136 -5.64 -10.75 -18.46
N ASP A 137 -6.46 -10.02 -17.73
CA ASP A 137 -7.66 -9.37 -18.28
C ASP A 137 -7.35 -7.97 -18.82
N ILE A 138 -6.14 -7.45 -18.57
CA ILE A 138 -5.67 -6.16 -19.06
C ILE A 138 -4.99 -6.32 -20.43
N LYS A 139 -5.45 -5.54 -21.40
CA LYS A 139 -4.77 -5.41 -22.69
C LYS A 139 -3.58 -4.47 -22.56
N VAL A 140 -2.39 -5.02 -22.32
CA VAL A 140 -1.15 -4.25 -22.15
C VAL A 140 -0.68 -3.63 -23.47
N PRO A 141 -0.47 -2.30 -23.56
CA PRO A 141 0.10 -1.65 -24.73
C PRO A 141 1.51 -2.16 -25.04
N SER A 142 1.89 -2.21 -26.32
CA SER A 142 3.15 -2.84 -26.77
C SER A 142 4.40 -2.26 -26.10
N ARG A 143 4.39 -0.96 -25.78
CA ARG A 143 5.49 -0.26 -25.08
C ARG A 143 5.79 -0.90 -23.72
N TYR A 144 4.77 -1.36 -23.00
CA TYR A 144 4.89 -1.84 -21.61
C TYR A 144 4.95 -3.37 -21.46
N VAL A 145 4.86 -4.12 -22.57
CA VAL A 145 4.86 -5.60 -22.56
C VAL A 145 6.15 -6.16 -21.93
N THR A 146 7.30 -5.56 -22.21
CA THR A 146 8.58 -6.02 -21.66
C THR A 146 8.62 -5.89 -20.13
N LYS A 147 8.21 -4.72 -19.61
CA LYS A 147 8.22 -4.40 -18.18
C LYS A 147 7.23 -5.26 -17.40
N THR A 148 5.98 -5.35 -17.87
CA THR A 148 4.94 -6.23 -17.29
C THR A 148 5.34 -7.72 -17.33
N GLY A 149 6.04 -8.14 -18.38
CA GLY A 149 6.62 -9.48 -18.49
C GLY A 149 7.77 -9.74 -17.50
N GLU A 150 8.58 -8.74 -17.17
CA GLU A 150 9.61 -8.83 -16.13
C GLU A 150 9.02 -8.96 -14.72
N ILE A 151 8.00 -8.15 -14.41
CA ILE A 151 7.26 -8.25 -13.14
C ILE A 151 6.68 -9.67 -12.98
N SER A 152 5.99 -10.16 -14.02
CA SER A 152 5.39 -11.50 -14.02
C SER A 152 6.42 -12.61 -13.79
N ARG A 153 7.58 -12.55 -14.47
CA ARG A 153 8.68 -13.51 -14.29
C ARG A 153 9.28 -13.47 -12.89
N THR A 154 9.47 -12.27 -12.32
CA THR A 154 9.98 -12.10 -10.95
C THR A 154 9.01 -12.76 -9.95
N MET A 155 7.70 -12.52 -10.11
CA MET A 155 6.67 -13.19 -9.30
C MET A 155 6.61 -14.71 -9.50
N GLU A 156 6.97 -15.23 -10.68
CA GLU A 156 7.09 -16.68 -10.89
C GLU A 156 8.30 -17.26 -10.17
N GLY A 157 9.41 -16.53 -10.14
CA GLY A 157 10.64 -16.90 -9.43
C GLY A 157 10.47 -17.10 -7.92
N ILE A 158 9.47 -16.45 -7.32
CA ILE A 158 9.12 -16.63 -5.90
C ILE A 158 8.60 -18.05 -5.62
N LYS A 159 7.94 -18.69 -6.59
CA LYS A 159 7.37 -20.04 -6.42
C LYS A 159 8.48 -21.03 -6.11
N GLY A 160 8.43 -21.60 -4.91
CA GLY A 160 9.38 -22.63 -4.47
C GLY A 160 10.61 -22.11 -3.73
N ILE A 161 10.74 -20.80 -3.53
CA ILE A 161 11.73 -20.25 -2.59
C ILE A 161 11.35 -20.71 -1.18
N LYS A 162 12.24 -21.46 -0.54
CA LYS A 162 12.06 -21.93 0.86
C LYS A 162 12.51 -20.90 1.89
N ASP A 163 13.50 -20.08 1.53
CA ASP A 163 14.07 -19.05 2.40
C ASP A 163 13.18 -17.80 2.38
N PHE A 164 12.49 -17.55 3.48
CA PHE A 164 11.58 -16.42 3.60
C PHE A 164 12.26 -15.06 3.43
N LYS A 165 13.52 -14.90 3.85
CA LYS A 165 14.24 -13.64 3.62
C LYS A 165 14.42 -13.35 2.14
N LYS A 166 14.60 -14.40 1.32
CA LYS A 166 14.64 -14.25 -0.14
C LYS A 166 13.25 -13.93 -0.70
N VAL A 167 12.19 -14.54 -0.19
CA VAL A 167 10.81 -14.19 -0.58
C VAL A 167 10.55 -12.70 -0.35
N ILE A 168 10.92 -12.17 0.82
CA ILE A 168 10.76 -10.75 1.14
C ILE A 168 11.57 -9.86 0.19
N LYS A 169 12.84 -10.20 -0.09
CA LYS A 169 13.66 -9.47 -1.07
C LYS A 169 13.05 -9.41 -2.47
N GLU A 170 12.47 -10.52 -2.94
CA GLU A 170 11.79 -10.52 -4.24
C GLU A 170 10.52 -9.66 -4.23
N ASN A 171 9.82 -9.54 -3.09
CA ASN A 171 8.67 -8.63 -2.97
C ASN A 171 9.09 -7.14 -3.03
N TYR A 172 10.23 -6.76 -2.44
CA TYR A 172 10.79 -5.42 -2.65
C TYR A 172 11.11 -5.18 -4.12
N LYS A 173 11.77 -6.14 -4.78
CA LYS A 173 12.08 -6.04 -6.21
C LYS A 173 10.81 -5.90 -7.08
N ILE A 174 9.74 -6.62 -6.73
CA ILE A 174 8.45 -6.47 -7.42
C ILE A 174 7.89 -5.06 -7.24
N ASN A 175 7.93 -4.53 -6.02
CA ASN A 175 7.50 -3.16 -5.74
C ASN A 175 8.26 -2.17 -6.64
N ASP A 176 9.59 -2.26 -6.66
CA ASP A 176 10.44 -1.39 -7.48
C ASP A 176 10.10 -1.48 -8.98
N LEU A 177 9.89 -2.70 -9.49
CA LEU A 177 9.53 -2.90 -10.90
C LEU A 177 8.15 -2.33 -11.27
N ILE A 178 7.19 -2.34 -10.33
CA ILE A 178 5.87 -1.73 -10.55
C ILE A 178 5.98 -0.20 -10.44
N SER A 179 6.79 0.33 -9.51
CA SER A 179 7.07 1.76 -9.42
C SER A 179 7.73 2.28 -10.70
N ASP A 180 8.74 1.58 -11.23
CA ASP A 180 9.32 1.96 -12.51
C ASP A 180 8.30 1.92 -13.67
N LEU A 181 7.32 0.98 -13.63
CA LEU A 181 6.26 0.95 -14.62
C LEU A 181 5.35 2.17 -14.50
N LEU A 182 5.08 2.64 -13.27
CA LEU A 182 4.37 3.90 -13.06
C LEU A 182 5.17 5.06 -13.64
N ASP A 183 6.45 5.17 -13.32
CA ASP A 183 7.30 6.23 -13.88
C ASP A 183 7.27 6.22 -15.42
N ASP A 184 7.35 5.04 -16.06
CA ASP A 184 7.26 4.90 -17.52
C ASP A 184 5.87 5.27 -18.09
N LEU A 185 4.81 5.19 -17.28
CA LEU A 185 3.43 5.58 -17.63
C LEU A 185 3.18 7.08 -17.39
N GLU A 186 3.97 7.71 -16.53
CA GLU A 186 3.91 9.14 -16.21
C GLU A 186 4.94 9.99 -16.98
N ASP A 187 5.90 9.34 -17.66
CA ASP A 187 6.97 10.03 -18.39
C ASP A 187 6.46 10.75 -19.64
N ASP A 188 6.29 12.07 -19.50
CA ASP A 188 5.92 13.05 -20.53
C ASP A 188 7.11 13.44 -21.44
N SER A 189 8.09 12.55 -21.66
CA SER A 189 9.32 12.87 -22.41
C SER A 189 9.08 13.34 -23.86
N ASP A 190 7.89 13.10 -24.41
CA ASP A 190 7.43 13.58 -25.72
C ASP A 190 6.61 14.89 -25.67
N GLY A 191 6.41 15.48 -24.48
CA GLY A 191 5.68 16.74 -24.29
C GLY A 191 4.15 16.65 -24.40
N ASN A 192 3.61 15.42 -24.45
CA ASN A 192 2.17 15.15 -24.33
C ASN A 192 1.89 14.61 -22.93
N SER A 193 1.13 15.36 -22.15
CA SER A 193 0.71 14.99 -20.78
C SER A 193 -0.55 14.10 -20.73
N GLU A 194 -0.93 13.52 -21.87
CA GLU A 194 -2.17 12.77 -22.03
C GLU A 194 -1.87 11.32 -22.40
N PHE A 195 -2.54 10.38 -21.73
CA PHE A 195 -2.49 8.97 -22.10
C PHE A 195 -2.92 8.79 -23.57
N GLU A 196 -2.19 7.98 -24.32
CA GLU A 196 -2.46 7.75 -25.74
C GLU A 196 -3.63 6.78 -25.96
N SER A 197 -4.02 6.01 -24.92
CA SER A 197 -5.15 5.08 -24.99
C SER A 197 -5.81 4.75 -23.65
N ASP A 198 -7.08 4.34 -23.71
CA ASP A 198 -7.81 3.78 -22.55
C ASP A 198 -7.08 2.59 -21.90
N HIS A 199 -6.30 1.84 -22.69
CA HIS A 199 -5.52 0.72 -22.19
C HIS A 199 -4.35 1.16 -21.30
N GLU A 200 -3.77 2.33 -21.55
CA GLU A 200 -2.75 2.92 -20.68
C GLU A 200 -3.37 3.41 -19.37
N VAL A 201 -4.54 4.05 -19.43
CA VAL A 201 -5.28 4.46 -18.24
C VAL A 201 -5.60 3.25 -17.34
N VAL A 202 -6.08 2.15 -17.93
CA VAL A 202 -6.36 0.91 -17.18
C VAL A 202 -5.09 0.33 -16.56
N LEU A 203 -3.98 0.31 -17.32
CA LEU A 203 -2.70 -0.19 -16.82
C LEU A 203 -2.12 0.70 -15.70
N TYR A 204 -2.27 2.02 -15.81
CA TYR A 204 -1.88 2.99 -14.80
C TYR A 204 -2.65 2.77 -13.49
N ASN A 205 -3.97 2.67 -13.57
CA ASN A 205 -4.80 2.41 -12.38
C ASN A 205 -4.43 1.08 -11.71
N PHE A 206 -4.21 0.04 -12.52
CA PHE A 206 -3.73 -1.26 -12.04
C PHE A 206 -2.37 -1.16 -11.35
N ALA A 207 -1.41 -0.44 -11.95
CA ALA A 207 -0.08 -0.27 -11.41
C ALA A 207 -0.09 0.54 -10.10
N ILE A 208 -0.90 1.60 -9.98
CA ILE A 208 -1.07 2.34 -8.71
C ILE A 208 -1.58 1.42 -7.62
N TYR A 209 -2.64 0.66 -7.92
CA TYR A 209 -3.28 -0.22 -6.95
C TYR A 209 -2.26 -1.23 -6.39
N TYR A 210 -1.56 -1.95 -7.27
CA TYR A 210 -0.62 -2.97 -6.83
C TYR A 210 0.68 -2.43 -6.26
N SER A 211 1.26 -1.35 -6.81
CA SER A 211 2.42 -0.68 -6.20
C SER A 211 2.10 -0.29 -4.76
N THR A 212 0.92 0.32 -4.54
CA THR A 212 0.46 0.70 -3.20
C THR A 212 0.32 -0.51 -2.28
N LYS A 213 -0.29 -1.62 -2.73
CA LYS A 213 -0.45 -2.82 -1.90
C LYS A 213 0.87 -3.50 -1.54
N PHE A 214 1.84 -3.53 -2.46
CA PHE A 214 3.18 -4.06 -2.17
C PHE A 214 3.92 -3.15 -1.19
N TYR A 215 3.96 -1.84 -1.45
CA TYR A 215 4.60 -0.85 -0.60
C TYR A 215 4.07 -0.90 0.83
N PHE A 216 2.75 -0.74 1.02
CA PHE A 216 2.17 -0.68 2.36
C PHE A 216 2.14 -2.05 3.05
N GLY A 217 2.10 -3.16 2.29
CA GLY A 217 2.26 -4.50 2.85
C GLY A 217 3.67 -4.73 3.41
N LEU A 218 4.70 -4.29 2.70
CA LEU A 218 6.09 -4.36 3.16
C LEU A 218 6.35 -3.38 4.32
N LEU A 219 5.82 -2.15 4.26
CA LEU A 219 5.92 -1.17 5.33
C LEU A 219 5.24 -1.68 6.62
N LEU A 220 4.05 -2.29 6.51
CA LEU A 220 3.37 -2.91 7.65
C LEU A 220 4.25 -3.98 8.29
N ARG A 221 4.93 -4.80 7.48
CA ARG A 221 5.87 -5.83 7.97
C ARG A 221 7.01 -5.19 8.77
N GLU A 222 7.66 -4.19 8.21
CA GLU A 222 8.76 -3.50 8.89
C GLU A 222 8.32 -2.88 10.21
N LYS A 223 7.13 -2.26 10.25
CA LYS A 223 6.57 -1.66 11.48
C LYS A 223 6.25 -2.72 12.53
N ILE A 224 5.67 -3.86 12.15
CA ILE A 224 5.45 -4.99 13.07
C ILE A 224 6.77 -5.53 13.61
N ILE A 225 7.79 -5.70 12.77
CA ILE A 225 9.12 -6.14 13.20
C ILE A 225 9.70 -5.15 14.20
N LEU A 226 9.67 -3.85 13.93
CA LEU A 226 10.19 -2.82 14.83
C LEU A 226 9.50 -2.88 16.21
N VAL A 227 8.19 -3.13 16.24
CA VAL A 227 7.44 -3.32 17.48
C VAL A 227 7.92 -4.57 18.22
N GLU A 228 8.10 -5.70 17.53
CA GLU A 228 8.64 -6.92 18.14
C GLU A 228 10.05 -6.74 18.70
N GLU A 229 10.92 -6.03 17.99
CA GLU A 229 12.29 -5.74 18.44
C GLU A 229 12.30 -4.90 19.71
N LYS A 230 11.47 -3.84 19.77
CA LYS A 230 11.32 -2.99 20.97
C LYS A 230 10.85 -3.80 22.17
N ASN A 231 9.91 -4.72 21.98
CA ASN A 231 9.36 -5.53 23.07
C ASN A 231 10.30 -6.63 23.55
N THR A 232 11.06 -7.24 22.64
CA THR A 232 11.95 -8.36 22.96
C THR A 232 13.38 -7.92 23.25
N ASN A 233 13.71 -6.64 23.01
CA ASN A 233 15.06 -6.09 23.05
C ASN A 233 16.05 -6.91 22.22
N CYS A 234 15.58 -7.43 21.08
CA CYS A 234 16.34 -8.30 20.19
C CYS A 234 16.13 -7.82 18.75
N ILE A 235 17.23 -7.59 18.03
CA ILE A 235 17.18 -7.21 16.61
C ILE A 235 16.80 -8.44 15.80
N ILE A 236 15.73 -8.31 15.02
CA ILE A 236 15.19 -9.34 14.13
C ILE A 236 15.71 -9.09 12.72
N GLU A 237 15.68 -7.83 12.29
CA GLU A 237 16.06 -7.40 10.94
C GLU A 237 16.72 -6.02 11.01
N GLU A 238 17.99 -5.92 10.62
CA GLU A 238 18.75 -4.66 10.74
C GLU A 238 18.27 -3.59 9.76
N TYR A 239 17.92 -3.99 8.53
CA TYR A 239 17.58 -3.07 7.45
C TYR A 239 16.06 -3.00 7.23
N LYS A 240 15.48 -1.79 7.31
CA LYS A 240 14.04 -1.51 7.17
C LYS A 240 13.84 -0.30 6.24
N PRO A 241 14.06 -0.48 4.92
CA PRO A 241 14.11 0.63 3.96
C PRO A 241 12.84 1.46 3.87
N LEU A 242 11.66 0.85 4.00
CA LEU A 242 10.41 1.58 3.79
C LEU A 242 10.02 2.43 5.00
N ILE A 243 10.45 2.07 6.21
CA ILE A 243 10.34 2.98 7.36
C ILE A 243 11.22 4.21 7.13
N GLU A 244 12.46 4.02 6.66
CA GLU A 244 13.36 5.14 6.34
C GLU A 244 12.75 6.02 5.24
N GLU A 245 12.20 5.42 4.19
CA GLU A 245 11.50 6.12 3.11
C GLU A 245 10.24 6.84 3.58
N ASP A 246 9.37 6.20 4.38
CA ASP A 246 8.14 6.79 4.95
C ASP A 246 8.46 8.04 5.78
N ASP A 247 9.53 7.99 6.58
CA ASP A 247 9.97 9.12 7.39
C ASP A 247 10.64 10.23 6.55
N MET A 248 11.37 9.89 5.49
CA MET A 248 11.91 10.86 4.53
C MET A 248 10.78 11.56 3.78
N ARG A 249 9.83 10.81 3.20
CA ARG A 249 8.65 11.34 2.50
C ARG A 249 7.86 12.29 3.39
N LEU A 250 7.66 11.93 4.66
CA LEU A 250 6.97 12.78 5.63
C LEU A 250 7.75 14.08 5.89
N THR A 251 9.07 13.98 6.05
CA THR A 251 9.95 15.13 6.30
C THR A 251 9.97 16.09 5.11
N GLU A 252 10.15 15.56 3.90
CA GLU A 252 10.11 16.35 2.66
C GLU A 252 8.78 17.06 2.52
N THR A 253 7.68 16.37 2.79
CA THR A 253 6.33 16.94 2.67
C THR A 253 6.09 18.07 3.68
N GLN A 254 6.62 17.96 4.90
CA GLN A 254 6.56 19.05 5.90
C GLN A 254 7.31 20.31 5.45
N MET A 255 8.32 20.17 4.60
CA MET A 255 9.17 21.27 4.15
C MET A 255 8.67 21.96 2.87
N LEU A 256 7.60 21.45 2.23
CA LEU A 256 7.11 21.97 0.95
C LEU A 256 6.54 23.40 1.05
N THR A 257 5.74 23.73 2.09
CA THR A 257 5.14 25.07 2.25
C THR A 257 4.78 25.43 3.71
N ASP A 258 4.53 26.70 4.01
CA ASP A 258 3.93 27.14 5.29
C ASP A 258 2.54 26.53 5.54
N GLN A 259 1.80 26.21 4.47
CA GLN A 259 0.51 25.50 4.53
C GLN A 259 0.69 24.04 4.96
N SER A 260 1.76 23.37 4.51
CA SER A 260 2.08 22.00 4.93
C SER A 260 2.30 21.89 6.45
N LEU A 261 2.85 22.93 7.09
CA LEU A 261 2.98 22.97 8.56
C LEU A 261 1.63 23.10 9.26
N GLU A 262 0.69 23.88 8.71
CA GLU A 262 -0.66 23.99 9.26
C GLU A 262 -1.45 22.69 9.10
N ILE A 263 -1.39 22.07 7.92
CA ILE A 263 -1.97 20.74 7.66
C ILE A 263 -1.34 19.72 8.61
N PHE A 264 -0.03 19.76 8.83
CA PHE A 264 0.68 18.85 9.74
C PHE A 264 0.12 18.94 11.15
N TYR A 265 -0.02 20.14 11.71
CA TYR A 265 -0.57 20.32 13.04
C TYR A 265 -2.05 19.91 13.14
N LYS A 266 -2.85 20.13 12.09
CA LYS A 266 -4.25 19.67 12.06
C LYS A 266 -4.39 18.14 11.95
N THR A 267 -3.43 17.48 11.30
CA THR A 267 -3.54 16.09 10.85
C THR A 267 -2.81 15.11 11.77
N LEU A 268 -1.69 15.50 12.40
CA LEU A 268 -0.85 14.61 13.21
C LEU A 268 -0.81 14.94 14.72
N LYS A 269 -1.36 16.08 15.16
CA LYS A 269 -1.53 16.40 16.60
C LYS A 269 -2.94 16.17 17.16
N ASN A 270 -3.87 15.65 16.34
CA ASN A 270 -5.25 15.26 16.71
C ASN A 270 -5.44 13.72 16.72
#